data_AF-A0A497MJ03-F1
#
_entry.id   AF-A0A497MJ03-F1
#
_cell.length_a   1.000
_cell.length_b   1.000
_cell.length_c   1.000
_cell.angle_alpha   90.00
_cell.angle_beta   90.00
_cell.angle_gamma   90.00
#
_symmetry.space_group_name_H-M   'P 1'
#
loop_
_entity.id
_entity.type
_entity.pdbx_description
1 polymer ?
#
loop_
_entity_poly.entity_id
_entity_poly.type
_entity_poly.pdbx_seq_one_letter_code
_entity_poly.pdbx_strand_id
1 'polypeptide(L)'
;MKAFRSFLMSRVSSFSKLVGCCGIYCGACFAYRRTLAEKASELKKLLEKENFRRIATAFEWVGSYRDFSRWLSWLVKLVCDGCQTGGGNPFCSIRKCCWRRGYKSCADCPEMPCQKLEWITRRYRRWNLKNLRRIREVGYERWLREMEEDVKRGFTTGQVIAGIKRQRKS
;
A
#
# COMPACT_ATOMS: atom_id res chain seq x y z
N MET A 1 -32.41 7.29 15.70
CA MET A 1 -31.06 7.84 16.01
C MET A 1 -29.99 6.82 16.40
N LYS A 2 -30.29 5.72 17.12
CA LYS A 2 -29.27 4.70 17.50
C LYS A 2 -28.67 3.92 16.32
N ALA A 3 -29.48 3.58 15.30
CA ALA A 3 -29.03 2.84 14.11
C ALA A 3 -28.05 3.63 13.22
N PHE A 4 -28.28 4.94 13.05
CA PHE A 4 -27.39 5.82 12.27
C PHE A 4 -26.03 6.01 12.95
N ARG A 5 -26.02 6.10 14.29
CA ARG A 5 -24.80 6.17 15.11
C ARG A 5 -23.99 4.86 15.06
N SER A 6 -24.68 3.72 15.09
CA SER A 6 -24.06 2.39 14.95
C SER A 6 -23.42 2.17 13.56
N PHE A 7 -24.10 2.61 12.49
CA PHE A 7 -23.56 2.57 11.12
C PHE A 7 -22.36 3.50 10.91
N LEU A 8 -22.36 4.68 11.53
CA LEU A 8 -21.19 5.58 11.57
C LEU A 8 -20.03 4.96 12.36
N MET A 9 -20.28 4.36 13.53
CA MET A 9 -19.22 3.72 14.33
C MET A 9 -18.61 2.49 13.65
N SER A 10 -19.40 1.69 12.91
CA SER A 10 -18.89 0.54 12.16
C SER A 10 -18.03 0.96 10.96
N ARG A 11 -18.38 2.05 10.27
CA ARG A 11 -17.52 2.67 9.23
C ARG A 11 -16.23 3.27 9.81
N VAL A 12 -16.32 3.96 10.96
CA VAL A 12 -15.17 4.55 11.66
C VAL A 12 -14.16 3.48 12.11
N SER A 13 -14.63 2.31 12.54
CA SER A 13 -13.80 1.15 12.92
C SER A 13 -12.96 0.62 11.74
N SER A 14 -13.53 0.54 10.53
CA SER A 14 -12.82 0.10 9.32
C SER A 14 -11.79 1.13 8.82
N PHE A 15 -12.13 2.42 8.89
CA PHE A 15 -11.29 3.53 8.44
C PHE A 15 -9.96 3.64 9.18
N SER A 16 -9.96 3.32 10.47
CA SER A 16 -8.78 3.38 11.33
C SER A 16 -7.62 2.49 10.86
N LYS A 17 -7.92 1.43 10.10
CA LYS A 17 -6.97 0.40 9.68
C LYS A 17 -6.08 0.83 8.51
N LEU A 18 -6.45 1.92 7.83
CA LEU A 18 -5.79 2.39 6.60
C LEU A 18 -4.63 3.36 6.86
N VAL A 19 -4.35 3.69 8.12
CA VAL A 19 -3.18 4.47 8.48
C VAL A 19 -1.97 3.55 8.58
N GLY A 20 -0.98 3.72 7.72
CA GLY A 20 0.31 3.07 7.88
C GLY A 20 1.08 3.63 9.07
N CYS A 21 1.78 2.78 9.82
CA CYS A 21 2.63 3.24 10.92
C CYS A 21 3.64 4.32 10.47
N CYS A 22 4.08 4.26 9.22
CA CYS A 22 4.99 5.23 8.61
C CYS A 22 4.31 6.49 8.04
N GLY A 23 2.99 6.61 8.09
CA GLY A 23 2.22 7.72 7.51
C GLY A 23 1.71 7.49 6.09
N ILE A 24 1.92 6.32 5.51
CA ILE A 24 1.35 5.98 4.20
C ILE A 24 -0.13 5.63 4.37
N TYR A 25 -1.01 6.24 3.57
CA TYR A 25 -2.40 5.82 3.50
C TYR A 25 -2.54 4.54 2.66
N CYS A 26 -2.99 3.44 3.29
CA CYS A 26 -3.14 2.16 2.61
C CYS A 26 -4.21 2.19 1.51
N GLY A 27 -5.25 3.02 1.65
CA GLY A 27 -6.32 3.14 0.65
C GLY A 27 -5.84 3.56 -0.75
N ALA A 28 -4.71 4.27 -0.83
CA ALA A 28 -4.10 4.68 -2.11
C ALA A 28 -3.15 3.61 -2.72
N CYS A 29 -2.82 2.56 -1.96
CA CYS A 29 -1.82 1.56 -2.33
C CYS A 29 -2.35 0.56 -3.38
N PHE A 30 -1.57 0.29 -4.42
CA PHE A 30 -1.92 -0.68 -5.47
C PHE A 30 -2.27 -2.08 -4.93
N ALA A 31 -1.57 -2.54 -3.88
CA ALA A 31 -1.82 -3.86 -3.30
C ALA A 31 -3.10 -3.89 -2.44
N TYR A 32 -3.46 -2.77 -1.82
CA TYR A 32 -4.70 -2.66 -1.03
C TYR A 32 -5.93 -2.51 -1.93
N ARG A 33 -5.82 -1.72 -3.00
CA ARG A 33 -6.90 -1.52 -3.97
C ARG A 33 -7.20 -2.76 -4.81
N ARG A 34 -6.27 -3.72 -4.88
CA ARG A 34 -6.36 -5.02 -5.58
C ARG A 34 -6.62 -4.94 -7.09
N THR A 35 -6.92 -3.77 -7.66
CA THR A 35 -7.16 -3.58 -9.11
C THR A 35 -6.07 -4.16 -10.00
N LEU A 36 -4.79 -4.03 -9.60
CA LEU A 36 -3.68 -4.60 -10.36
C LEU A 36 -3.69 -6.14 -10.33
N ALA A 37 -3.99 -6.74 -9.18
CA ALA A 37 -4.08 -8.19 -9.03
C ALA A 37 -5.29 -8.77 -9.77
N GLU A 38 -6.43 -8.06 -9.74
CA GLU A 38 -7.64 -8.41 -10.50
C GLU A 38 -7.35 -8.41 -12.00
N LYS A 39 -6.77 -7.32 -12.54
CA LYS A 39 -6.42 -7.24 -13.96
C LYS A 39 -5.35 -8.24 -14.38
N ALA A 40 -4.37 -8.52 -13.51
CA ALA A 40 -3.41 -9.59 -13.74
C ALA A 40 -4.10 -10.97 -13.82
N SER A 41 -5.11 -11.21 -12.98
CA SER A 41 -5.87 -12.47 -12.96
C SER A 41 -6.72 -12.64 -14.22
N GLU A 42 -7.40 -11.57 -14.66
CA GLU A 42 -8.16 -11.53 -15.91
C GLU A 42 -7.24 -11.86 -17.11
N LEU A 43 -6.09 -11.18 -17.23
CA LEU A 43 -5.14 -11.42 -18.31
C LEU A 43 -4.56 -12.83 -18.26
N LYS A 44 -4.21 -13.34 -17.07
CA LYS A 44 -3.68 -14.70 -16.91
C LYS A 44 -4.66 -15.76 -17.41
N LYS A 45 -5.95 -15.63 -17.04
CA LYS A 45 -7.01 -16.55 -17.50
C LYS A 45 -7.20 -16.49 -19.01
N LEU A 46 -7.16 -15.29 -19.59
CA LEU A 46 -7.28 -15.13 -21.04
C LEU A 46 -6.12 -15.81 -21.78
N LEU A 47 -4.88 -15.57 -21.34
CA LEU A 47 -3.69 -16.20 -21.94
C LEU A 47 -3.69 -17.74 -21.80
N GLU A 48 -4.20 -18.26 -20.68
CA GLU A 48 -4.38 -19.70 -20.48
C GLU A 48 -5.42 -20.28 -21.44
N LYS A 49 -6.57 -19.60 -21.62
CA LYS A 49 -7.62 -20.01 -22.56
C LYS A 49 -7.12 -20.10 -24.00
N GLU A 50 -6.30 -19.14 -24.43
CA GLU A 50 -5.72 -19.11 -25.78
C GLU A 50 -4.52 -20.06 -25.96
N ASN A 51 -4.14 -20.81 -24.92
CA ASN A 51 -2.89 -21.60 -24.89
C ASN A 51 -1.66 -20.76 -25.31
N PHE A 52 -1.63 -19.48 -24.92
CA PHE A 52 -0.72 -18.48 -25.47
C PHE A 52 0.75 -18.82 -25.28
N ARG A 53 1.10 -19.68 -24.31
CA ARG A 53 2.47 -20.22 -24.17
C ARG A 53 3.00 -20.85 -25.46
N ARG A 54 2.14 -21.52 -26.24
CA ARG A 54 2.52 -22.14 -27.52
C ARG A 54 2.64 -21.10 -28.63
N ILE A 55 1.80 -20.07 -28.59
CA ILE A 55 1.83 -18.95 -29.54
C ILE A 55 3.09 -18.08 -29.32
N ALA A 56 3.47 -17.88 -28.06
CA ALA A 56 4.59 -17.02 -27.67
C ALA A 56 5.96 -17.47 -28.21
N THR A 57 6.12 -18.73 -28.61
CA THR A 57 7.38 -19.22 -29.21
C THR A 57 7.69 -18.54 -30.56
N ALA A 58 6.67 -18.03 -31.26
CA ALA A 58 6.86 -17.23 -32.47
C ALA A 58 7.34 -15.79 -32.18
N PHE A 59 7.35 -15.36 -30.91
CA PHE A 59 7.62 -13.99 -30.48
C PHE A 59 8.80 -13.91 -29.51
N GLU A 60 9.74 -14.86 -29.55
CA GLU A 60 10.91 -14.85 -28.65
C GLU A 60 11.76 -13.58 -28.74
N TRP A 61 11.72 -12.87 -29.88
CA TRP A 61 12.35 -11.57 -30.08
C TRP A 61 11.76 -10.43 -29.23
N VAL A 62 10.51 -10.57 -28.77
CA VAL A 62 9.87 -9.61 -27.84
C VAL A 62 10.40 -9.80 -26.42
N GLY A 63 10.73 -11.04 -26.05
CA GLY A 63 11.31 -11.39 -24.76
C GLY A 63 10.78 -12.70 -24.18
N SER A 64 11.26 -13.02 -22.97
CA SER A 64 10.94 -14.28 -22.28
C SER A 64 9.49 -14.32 -21.78
N TYR A 65 8.63 -15.08 -22.47
CA TYR A 65 7.26 -15.35 -22.01
C TYR A 65 7.25 -16.06 -20.64
N ARG A 66 8.25 -16.88 -20.35
CA ARG A 66 8.40 -17.54 -19.05
C ARG A 66 8.54 -16.51 -17.92
N ASP A 67 9.36 -15.48 -18.12
CA ASP A 67 9.57 -14.46 -17.10
C ASP A 67 8.37 -13.51 -16.99
N PHE A 68 7.74 -13.18 -18.11
CA PHE A 68 6.45 -12.48 -18.10
C PHE A 68 5.39 -13.25 -17.31
N SER A 69 5.22 -14.55 -17.58
CA SER A 69 4.26 -15.42 -16.89
C SER A 69 4.54 -15.54 -15.37
N ARG A 70 5.83 -15.56 -14.99
CA ARG A 70 6.26 -15.50 -13.58
C ARG A 70 5.84 -14.19 -12.91
N TRP A 71 6.10 -13.06 -13.56
CA TRP A 71 5.68 -11.74 -13.07
C TRP A 71 4.17 -11.62 -12.96
N LEU A 72 3.44 -12.06 -13.99
CA LEU A 72 1.98 -12.06 -14.00
C LEU A 72 1.42 -12.89 -12.85
N SER A 73 1.96 -14.09 -12.63
CA SER A 73 1.57 -14.96 -11.51
C SER A 73 1.86 -14.34 -10.15
N TRP A 74 2.94 -13.57 -10.02
CA TRP A 74 3.25 -12.81 -8.81
C TRP A 74 2.27 -11.64 -8.60
N LEU A 75 1.93 -10.90 -9.66
CA LEU A 75 0.96 -9.79 -9.61
C LEU A 75 -0.44 -10.25 -9.17
N VAL A 76 -0.90 -11.43 -9.61
CA VAL A 76 -2.16 -12.03 -9.14
C VAL A 76 -2.22 -12.17 -7.62
N LYS A 77 -1.08 -12.44 -6.98
CA LYS A 77 -0.99 -12.63 -5.53
C LYS A 77 -0.71 -11.33 -4.77
N LEU A 78 -0.55 -10.21 -5.47
CA LEU A 78 -0.16 -8.92 -4.89
C LEU A 78 -1.35 -8.21 -4.23
N VAL A 79 -1.83 -8.77 -3.12
CA VAL A 79 -2.94 -8.25 -2.32
C VAL A 79 -2.49 -7.90 -0.90
N CYS A 80 -3.16 -6.95 -0.25
CA CYS A 80 -2.82 -6.48 1.09
C CYS A 80 -4.05 -5.92 1.81
N ASP A 81 -4.19 -6.20 3.12
CA ASP A 81 -5.33 -5.74 3.92
C ASP A 81 -5.01 -4.51 4.79
N GLY A 82 -3.90 -3.83 4.50
CA GLY A 82 -3.47 -2.62 5.20
C GLY A 82 -2.41 -2.87 6.29
N CYS A 83 -1.81 -1.79 6.78
CA CYS A 83 -0.68 -1.88 7.72
C CYS A 83 -1.10 -2.40 9.09
N GLN A 84 -2.27 -1.97 9.57
CA GLN A 84 -2.76 -2.30 10.92
C GLN A 84 -3.25 -3.75 11.05
N THR A 85 -3.39 -4.46 9.92
CA THR A 85 -3.72 -5.89 9.86
C THR A 85 -2.48 -6.76 9.59
N GLY A 86 -1.27 -6.17 9.62
CA GLY A 86 -0.02 -6.88 9.36
C GLY A 86 0.43 -6.88 7.89
N GLY A 87 -0.32 -6.25 6.99
CA GLY A 87 -0.03 -6.20 5.56
C GLY A 87 1.27 -5.46 5.17
N GLY A 88 1.71 -5.65 3.92
CA GLY A 88 2.98 -5.14 3.41
C GLY A 88 4.17 -6.02 3.80
N ASN A 89 5.34 -5.44 4.04
CA ASN A 89 6.53 -6.20 4.43
C ASN A 89 6.30 -6.90 5.79
N PRO A 90 6.36 -8.24 5.89
CA PRO A 90 6.16 -8.96 7.15
C PRO A 90 7.18 -8.57 8.24
N PHE A 91 8.38 -8.16 7.84
CA PHE A 91 9.48 -7.78 8.73
C PHE A 91 9.63 -6.26 8.91
N CYS A 92 8.56 -5.49 8.73
CA CYS A 92 8.59 -4.02 8.85
C CYS A 92 9.01 -3.55 10.26
N SER A 93 10.21 -2.96 10.38
CA SER A 93 10.74 -2.44 11.65
C SER A 93 9.95 -1.25 12.21
N ILE A 94 9.37 -0.41 11.34
CA ILE A 94 8.56 0.74 11.74
C ILE A 94 7.27 0.26 12.43
N ARG A 95 6.59 -0.74 11.86
CA ARG A 95 5.37 -1.32 12.43
C ARG A 95 5.64 -2.02 13.76
N LYS A 96 6.69 -2.85 13.81
CA LYS A 96 7.15 -3.48 15.07
C LYS A 96 7.40 -2.45 16.17
N CYS A 97 8.02 -1.32 15.83
CA CYS A 97 8.28 -0.23 16.77
C CYS A 97 7.00 0.45 17.26
N CYS A 98 6.06 0.78 16.37
CA CYS A 98 4.78 1.39 16.75
C CYS A 98 3.97 0.47 17.67
N TRP A 99 3.81 -0.80 17.31
CA TRP A 99 3.04 -1.76 18.10
C TRP A 99 3.64 -1.98 19.50
N ARG A 100 4.97 -2.11 19.61
CA ARG A 100 5.64 -2.24 20.92
C ARG A 100 5.40 -1.03 21.82
N ARG A 101 5.32 0.17 21.24
CA ARG A 101 5.11 1.43 21.98
C ARG A 101 3.63 1.78 22.17
N GLY A 102 2.71 0.92 21.71
CA GLY A 102 1.27 1.21 21.76
C GLY A 102 0.83 2.33 20.82
N TYR A 103 1.64 2.71 19.84
CA TYR A 103 1.32 3.78 18.89
C TYR A 103 0.57 3.24 17.68
N LYS A 104 -0.40 4.03 17.20
CA LYS A 104 -1.10 3.75 15.95
C LYS A 104 -0.21 4.07 14.76
N SER A 105 0.49 5.19 14.82
CA SER A 105 1.51 5.55 13.83
C SER A 105 2.65 6.36 14.45
N CYS A 106 3.69 6.62 13.66
CA CYS A 106 4.77 7.51 14.06
C CYS A 106 4.30 8.93 14.41
N ALA A 107 3.07 9.34 14.05
CA ALA A 107 2.54 10.65 14.44
C ALA A 107 2.38 10.77 15.97
N ASP A 108 2.10 9.65 16.64
CA ASP A 108 1.98 9.56 18.11
C ASP A 108 3.35 9.50 18.81
N CYS A 109 4.43 9.30 18.04
CA CYS A 109 5.77 9.18 18.59
C CYS A 109 6.39 10.58 18.77
N PRO A 110 6.83 10.99 19.98
CA PRO A 110 7.42 12.31 20.19
C PRO A 110 8.74 12.49 19.41
N GLU A 111 9.49 11.41 19.18
CA GLU A 111 10.76 11.40 18.44
C GLU A 111 10.61 11.46 16.90
N MET A 112 9.40 11.63 16.38
CA MET A 112 9.20 11.70 14.93
C MET A 112 9.64 13.06 14.36
N PRO A 113 10.42 13.09 13.26
CA PRO A 113 10.90 11.94 12.48
C PRO A 113 12.20 11.32 13.03
N CYS A 114 12.28 9.98 13.06
CA CYS A 114 13.51 9.27 13.45
C CYS A 114 14.10 8.45 12.28
N GLN A 115 15.32 7.94 12.45
CA GLN A 115 16.08 7.22 11.41
C GLN A 115 15.32 6.02 10.80
N LYS A 116 14.41 5.38 11.54
CA LYS A 116 13.62 4.25 11.03
C LYS A 116 12.73 4.64 9.84
N LEU A 117 12.37 5.93 9.72
CA LEU A 117 11.56 6.47 8.63
C LEU A 117 12.39 6.85 7.39
N GLU A 118 13.72 6.85 7.44
CA GLU A 118 14.55 7.46 6.39
C GLU A 118 14.32 6.82 5.00
N TRP A 119 14.39 5.49 4.92
CA TRP A 119 14.19 4.78 3.65
C TRP A 119 12.78 4.98 3.09
N ILE A 120 11.75 4.86 3.92
CA ILE A 120 10.37 5.01 3.45
C ILE A 120 10.09 6.47 3.05
N THR A 121 10.73 7.42 3.73
CA THR A 121 10.66 8.85 3.42
C THR A 121 11.24 9.15 2.05
N ARG A 122 12.41 8.58 1.72
CA ARG A 122 12.98 8.69 0.37
C ARG A 122 12.12 7.98 -0.67
N ARG A 123 11.66 6.76 -0.38
CA ARG A 123 10.84 5.94 -1.30
C ARG A 123 9.51 6.61 -1.65
N TYR A 124 8.92 7.39 -0.75
CA TYR A 124 7.64 8.09 -0.95
C TYR A 124 7.80 9.60 -1.16
N ARG A 125 8.98 10.08 -1.58
CA ARG A 125 9.25 11.51 -1.84
C ARG A 125 8.77 12.43 -0.69
N ARG A 126 9.00 12.01 0.56
CA ARG A 126 8.59 12.69 1.81
C ARG A 126 7.08 12.81 2.04
N TRP A 127 6.24 12.23 1.17
CA TRP A 127 4.78 12.25 1.32
C TRP A 127 4.30 11.62 2.63
N ASN A 128 4.97 10.57 3.09
CA ASN A 128 4.69 9.95 4.39
C ASN A 128 4.91 10.94 5.56
N LEU A 129 5.95 11.78 5.53
CA LEU A 129 6.19 12.78 6.57
C LEU A 129 5.15 13.91 6.52
N LYS A 130 4.74 14.33 5.32
CA LYS A 130 3.62 15.28 5.15
C LYS A 130 2.38 14.73 5.85
N ASN A 131 2.05 13.46 5.62
CA ASN A 131 0.91 12.82 6.25
C ASN A 131 1.03 12.71 7.77
N LEU A 132 2.20 12.30 8.29
CA LEU A 132 2.38 12.21 9.74
C LEU A 132 2.25 13.56 10.44
N ARG A 133 2.77 14.63 9.83
CA ARG A 133 2.59 16.01 10.34
C ARG A 133 1.12 16.41 10.28
N ARG A 134 0.45 16.13 9.17
CA ARG A 134 -0.98 16.42 9.01
C ARG A 134 -1.82 15.69 10.06
N ILE A 135 -1.51 14.42 10.36
CA ILE A 135 -2.17 13.66 11.42
C ILE A 135 -1.99 14.34 12.79
N ARG A 136 -0.81 14.89 13.10
CA ARG A 136 -0.61 15.66 14.35
C ARG A 136 -1.45 16.93 14.40
N GLU A 137 -1.60 17.61 13.27
CA GLU A 137 -2.35 18.87 13.18
C GLU A 137 -3.87 18.68 13.28
N VAL A 138 -4.41 17.66 12.60
CA VAL A 138 -5.87 17.53 12.43
C VAL A 138 -6.47 16.24 13.00
N GLY A 139 -5.64 15.37 13.56
CA GLY A 139 -6.03 14.05 14.03
C GLY A 139 -6.26 13.04 12.90
N TYR A 140 -6.31 11.76 13.28
CA TYR A 140 -6.44 10.65 12.34
C TYR A 140 -7.71 10.71 11.50
N GLU A 141 -8.86 11.03 12.10
CA GLU A 141 -10.14 10.95 11.42
C GLU A 141 -10.26 11.94 10.27
N ARG A 142 -9.87 13.20 10.50
CA ARG A 142 -9.89 14.23 9.46
C ARG A 142 -8.89 13.91 8.36
N TRP A 143 -7.66 13.52 8.73
CA TRP A 143 -6.65 13.11 7.75
C TRP A 143 -7.13 11.92 6.89
N LEU A 144 -7.78 10.93 7.49
CA LEU A 144 -8.30 9.77 6.76
C LEU A 144 -9.38 10.16 5.73
N ARG A 145 -10.26 11.12 6.05
CA ARG A 145 -11.25 11.65 5.10
C ARG A 145 -10.58 12.40 3.95
N GLU A 146 -9.61 13.28 4.27
CA GLU A 146 -8.82 14.01 3.26
C GLU A 146 -8.13 13.03 2.28
N MET A 147 -7.54 11.95 2.78
CA MET A 147 -6.89 10.94 1.93
C MET A 147 -7.88 10.10 1.12
N GLU A 148 -9.05 9.80 1.66
CA GLU A 148 -10.10 9.10 0.89
C GLU A 148 -10.60 9.98 -0.27
N GLU A 149 -10.81 11.27 -0.03
CA GLU A 149 -11.17 12.24 -1.06
C GLU A 149 -10.11 12.38 -2.14
N ASP A 150 -8.82 12.40 -1.76
CA ASP A 150 -7.71 12.37 -2.72
C ASP A 150 -7.76 11.12 -3.60
N VAL A 151 -8.01 9.94 -3.02
CA VAL A 151 -8.14 8.69 -3.78
C VAL A 151 -9.36 8.73 -4.71
N LYS A 152 -10.49 9.28 -4.27
CA LYS A 152 -11.68 9.49 -5.13
C LYS A 152 -11.39 10.42 -6.30
N ARG A 153 -10.49 11.40 -6.11
CA ARG A 153 -9.96 12.28 -7.17
C ARG A 153 -8.88 11.63 -8.05
N GLY A 154 -8.58 10.35 -7.85
CA GLY A 154 -7.64 9.60 -8.67
C GLY A 154 -6.20 9.57 -8.13
N PHE A 155 -5.95 10.03 -6.91
CA PHE A 155 -4.65 9.87 -6.29
C PHE A 155 -4.32 8.39 -6.06
N THR A 156 -3.09 8.00 -6.37
CA THR A 156 -2.54 6.68 -6.03
C THR A 156 -1.13 6.83 -5.52
N THR A 157 -0.68 5.88 -4.68
CA THR A 157 0.70 5.94 -4.17
C THR A 157 1.75 5.86 -5.27
N GLY A 158 1.41 5.32 -6.45
CA GLY A 158 2.30 5.28 -7.61
C GLY A 158 2.84 6.65 -8.02
N GLN A 159 2.05 7.71 -7.83
CA GLN A 159 2.42 9.10 -8.19
C GLN A 159 3.53 9.67 -7.30
N VAL A 160 3.71 9.14 -6.08
CA VAL A 160 4.69 9.66 -5.09
C VAL A 160 5.84 8.68 -4.81
N ILE A 161 5.85 7.54 -5.50
CA ILE A 161 6.78 6.44 -5.29
C ILE A 161 8.05 6.66 -6.15
N ALA A 162 9.22 6.84 -5.53
CA ALA A 162 10.50 7.10 -6.20
C ALA A 162 11.26 5.79 -6.49
N GLY A 163 11.71 5.55 -7.73
CA GLY A 163 12.36 4.31 -8.20
C GLY A 163 13.73 3.98 -7.60
N ILE A 164 13.84 3.95 -6.27
CA ILE A 164 15.06 3.64 -5.53
C ILE A 164 15.07 2.18 -5.06
N LYS A 165 16.23 1.54 -5.14
CA LYS A 165 16.45 0.22 -4.56
C LYS A 165 16.79 0.37 -3.07
N ARG A 166 16.35 -0.59 -2.25
CA ARG A 166 16.83 -0.69 -0.87
C ARG A 166 18.25 -1.26 -0.94
N GLN A 167 19.25 -0.50 -0.51
CA GLN A 167 20.60 -1.03 -0.38
C GLN A 167 20.54 -2.26 0.53
N ARG A 168 21.09 -3.39 0.06
CA ARG A 168 21.34 -4.52 0.96
C ARG A 168 22.36 -4.02 1.98
N LYS A 169 22.02 -4.10 3.26
CA LYS A 169 23.08 -4.03 4.28
C LYS A 169 23.97 -5.25 4.01
N SER A 170 25.24 -4.99 3.73
CA SER A 170 26.30 -5.99 3.71
C SER A 170 26.29 -6.79 5.01
#